data_AF-A0A8H8JNF1-F1
#
_entry.id   AF-A0A8H8JNF1-F1
#
_cell.length_a   1.000
_cell.length_b   1.000
_cell.length_c   1.000
_cell.angle_alpha   90.00
_cell.angle_beta   90.00
_cell.angle_gamma   90.00
#
_symmetry.space_group_name_H-M   'P 1'
#
loop_
_entity.id
_entity.type
_entity.pdbx_description
1 polymer ?
#
loop_
_entity_poly.entity_id
_entity_poly.type
_entity_poly.pdbx_seq_one_letter_code
_entity_poly.pdbx_strand_id
1 'polypeptide(L)'
;MNMPIDVFTEISKYLYPIDLILLARANKFFRNLLMNRSAIQTWRYALSNVPDLPTCPKGLCEPQYAALMFSKHCSLCGKQALRPMDPELQVRLCPACRDSQLMVVGDREERLVNSSSSIKPRKNGRRGWWCLRRDLAAVLAKLEELDRIGDVPAKSLWIKEREREVEERVQAARPLAEFLREMEDQQRDDLAMRKSNRETEIRSRLLKLGWTQEDFRMRELQAMMKWGSLVCIAKPLTERNWETILPQLTELLEQSRESRLRLEAATRRQQRYSKTHHWIMLYLKKLPPYVWAIEPGPTVLKEDMESTASGSDSIQHLAPTGDDRHGTLRWPTPCLSLAISWTPFKLLLETDTPPEEFEAILEEQGPAFMNMLVEWRTQTERALASRLPTDTLSYRESHAIEALTESSDPPSDTITKLDILVDSRPIRDVSVDVQRLLRADAVFSRSIYAEYYPEDMRDSYSSAANNWRYDEEKSNIAKALLTSLGRPDATYLEMKAMGHSFTCGRCCARNCVTWRQLINHIVHEKEKTERAQKHSLVLNGTLTYISTHDTQSTWNDQPLARIANDEDKKLPYKVGYPGTTFRCSICSSMHSYASYSRTAVEEHLRQVHLIQNVKPGEHYR
;
A
#
# COMPACT_ATOMS: atom_id res chain seq x y z
N MET A 1 -65.84 7.09 -48.01
CA MET A 1 -64.73 6.61 -48.86
C MET A 1 -65.31 6.39 -50.25
N ASN A 2 -64.78 7.05 -51.28
CA ASN A 2 -65.30 6.96 -52.65
C ASN A 2 -64.54 5.93 -53.51
N MET A 3 -63.75 5.05 -52.89
CA MET A 3 -62.94 4.02 -53.56
C MET A 3 -63.65 2.67 -53.48
N PRO A 4 -63.70 1.89 -54.58
CA PRO A 4 -64.25 0.53 -54.57
C PRO A 4 -63.54 -0.38 -53.55
N ILE A 5 -64.29 -1.27 -52.92
CA ILE A 5 -63.77 -2.19 -51.89
C ILE A 5 -62.69 -3.11 -52.46
N ASP A 6 -62.81 -3.55 -53.70
CA ASP A 6 -61.84 -4.45 -54.33
C ASP A 6 -60.47 -3.79 -54.49
N VAL A 7 -60.46 -2.51 -54.89
CA VAL A 7 -59.22 -1.71 -55.01
C VAL A 7 -58.57 -1.52 -53.64
N PHE A 8 -59.37 -1.22 -52.61
CA PHE A 8 -58.86 -1.15 -51.24
C PHE A 8 -58.27 -2.48 -50.78
N THR A 9 -58.98 -3.57 -51.07
CA THR A 9 -58.56 -4.92 -50.69
C THR A 9 -57.24 -5.28 -51.34
N GLU A 10 -57.03 -4.89 -52.61
CA GLU A 10 -55.74 -5.09 -53.29
C GLU A 10 -54.61 -4.29 -52.65
N ILE A 11 -54.82 -2.99 -52.40
CA ILE A 11 -53.82 -2.13 -51.72
C ILE A 11 -53.49 -2.68 -50.32
N SER A 12 -54.50 -3.15 -49.60
CA SER A 12 -54.35 -3.62 -48.22
C SER A 12 -53.46 -4.86 -48.08
N LYS A 13 -53.26 -5.64 -49.15
CA LYS A 13 -52.34 -6.79 -49.16
C LYS A 13 -50.88 -6.40 -49.01
N TYR A 14 -50.52 -5.16 -49.37
CA TYR A 14 -49.16 -4.64 -49.30
C TYR A 14 -48.86 -3.86 -48.02
N LEU A 15 -49.86 -3.70 -47.14
CA LEU A 15 -49.70 -2.98 -45.88
C LEU A 15 -49.07 -3.87 -44.80
N TYR A 16 -48.42 -3.25 -43.81
CA TYR A 16 -47.99 -3.98 -42.62
C TYR A 16 -49.19 -4.24 -41.70
N PRO A 17 -49.13 -5.28 -40.84
CA PRO A 17 -50.25 -5.62 -39.97
C PRO A 17 -50.66 -4.46 -39.03
N ILE A 18 -49.70 -3.64 -38.61
CA ILE A 18 -49.98 -2.47 -37.76
C ILE A 18 -50.81 -1.42 -38.48
N ASP A 19 -50.60 -1.24 -39.78
CA ASP A 19 -51.33 -0.24 -40.57
C ASP A 19 -52.80 -0.63 -40.70
N LEU A 20 -53.08 -1.92 -40.94
CA LEU A 20 -54.46 -2.44 -40.95
C LEU A 20 -55.17 -2.24 -39.61
N ILE A 21 -54.45 -2.43 -38.49
CA ILE A 21 -55.00 -2.16 -37.15
C ILE A 21 -55.33 -0.68 -36.98
N LEU A 22 -54.44 0.20 -37.41
CA LEU A 22 -54.63 1.64 -37.31
C LEU A 22 -55.80 2.11 -38.19
N LEU A 23 -55.93 1.61 -39.42
CA LEU A 23 -57.05 1.88 -40.31
C LEU A 23 -58.40 1.43 -39.72
N ALA A 24 -58.44 0.20 -39.18
CA ALA A 24 -59.64 -0.33 -38.53
C ALA A 24 -60.04 0.46 -37.27
N ARG A 25 -59.10 1.16 -36.62
CA ARG A 25 -59.38 2.02 -35.46
C ARG A 25 -59.76 3.44 -35.85
N ALA A 26 -59.27 3.94 -36.99
CA ALA A 26 -59.52 5.30 -37.45
C ALA A 26 -60.93 5.50 -38.01
N ASN A 27 -61.58 4.46 -38.57
CA ASN A 27 -62.87 4.61 -39.26
C ASN A 27 -63.81 3.42 -39.05
N LYS A 28 -65.10 3.69 -38.78
CA LYS A 28 -66.15 2.66 -38.63
C LYS A 28 -66.32 1.79 -39.88
N PHE A 29 -66.20 2.37 -41.08
CA PHE A 29 -66.27 1.64 -42.35
C PHE A 29 -65.14 0.60 -42.44
N PHE A 30 -63.88 1.03 -42.24
CA PHE A 30 -62.74 0.11 -42.25
C PHE A 30 -62.81 -0.92 -41.13
N ARG A 31 -63.30 -0.54 -39.95
CA ARG A 31 -63.54 -1.50 -38.87
C ARG A 31 -64.46 -2.62 -39.31
N ASN A 32 -65.62 -2.27 -39.89
CA ASN A 32 -66.62 -3.24 -40.33
C ASN A 32 -66.10 -4.12 -41.48
N LEU A 33 -65.28 -3.56 -42.36
CA LEU A 33 -64.67 -4.28 -43.48
C LEU A 33 -63.56 -5.24 -43.01
N LEU A 34 -62.56 -4.72 -42.28
CA LEU A 34 -61.34 -5.45 -41.90
C LEU A 34 -61.56 -6.44 -40.75
N MET A 35 -62.57 -6.24 -39.90
CA MET A 35 -62.88 -7.15 -38.80
C MET A 35 -63.92 -8.22 -39.18
N ASN A 36 -64.31 -8.29 -40.45
CA ASN A 36 -65.17 -9.34 -40.99
C ASN A 36 -64.33 -10.57 -41.42
N ARG A 37 -64.92 -11.76 -41.34
CA ARG A 37 -64.30 -13.02 -41.79
C ARG A 37 -63.93 -13.01 -43.27
N SER A 38 -64.61 -12.22 -44.10
CA SER A 38 -64.28 -12.05 -45.52
C SER A 38 -62.89 -11.42 -45.74
N ALA A 39 -62.37 -10.65 -44.77
CA ALA A 39 -61.06 -10.01 -44.85
C ALA A 39 -59.90 -10.90 -44.39
N ILE A 40 -60.12 -12.19 -44.11
CA ILE A 40 -59.09 -13.08 -43.56
C ILE A 40 -57.84 -13.16 -44.46
N GLN A 41 -58.02 -13.20 -45.78
CA GLN A 41 -56.90 -13.26 -46.72
C GLN A 41 -56.10 -11.97 -46.71
N THR A 42 -56.77 -10.82 -46.61
CA THR A 42 -56.09 -9.52 -46.44
C THR A 42 -55.15 -9.53 -45.24
N TRP A 43 -55.58 -10.07 -44.10
CA TRP A 43 -54.71 -10.16 -42.92
C TRP A 43 -53.56 -11.13 -43.11
N ARG A 44 -53.77 -12.27 -43.77
CA ARG A 44 -52.70 -13.24 -44.06
C ARG A 44 -51.63 -12.64 -44.96
N TYR A 45 -52.03 -11.92 -46.01
CA TYR A 45 -51.09 -11.19 -46.87
C TYR A 45 -50.32 -10.13 -46.09
N ALA A 46 -51.01 -9.31 -45.28
CA ALA A 46 -50.34 -8.31 -44.45
C ALA A 46 -49.35 -8.92 -43.45
N LEU A 47 -49.69 -10.06 -42.83
CA LEU A 47 -48.79 -10.80 -41.94
C LEU A 47 -47.56 -11.34 -42.69
N SER A 48 -47.73 -11.82 -43.93
CA SER A 48 -46.61 -12.30 -44.76
C SER A 48 -45.65 -11.20 -45.22
N ASN A 49 -46.02 -9.92 -45.09
CA ASN A 49 -45.12 -8.79 -45.34
C ASN A 49 -44.10 -8.58 -44.22
N VAL A 50 -44.22 -9.28 -43.09
CA VAL A 50 -43.24 -9.25 -42.00
C VAL A 50 -42.32 -10.47 -42.16
N PRO A 51 -41.03 -10.27 -42.49
CA PRO A 51 -40.07 -11.37 -42.59
C PRO A 51 -39.99 -12.17 -41.29
N ASP A 52 -39.85 -13.49 -41.43
CA ASP A 52 -39.64 -14.45 -40.33
C ASP A 52 -40.73 -14.48 -39.25
N LEU A 53 -41.86 -13.79 -39.47
CA LEU A 53 -42.98 -13.80 -38.53
C LEU A 53 -43.56 -15.21 -38.41
N PRO A 54 -43.62 -15.81 -37.19
CA PRO A 54 -44.20 -17.13 -37.02
C PRO A 54 -45.68 -17.14 -37.42
N THR A 55 -46.15 -18.31 -37.84
CA THR A 55 -47.55 -18.51 -38.21
C THR A 55 -48.49 -18.22 -37.04
N CYS A 56 -49.70 -17.76 -37.35
CA CYS A 56 -50.71 -17.44 -36.34
C CYS A 56 -51.02 -18.68 -35.48
N PRO A 57 -50.82 -18.65 -34.15
CA PRO A 57 -51.09 -19.79 -33.28
C PRO A 57 -52.53 -20.26 -33.35
N LYS A 58 -52.73 -21.57 -33.15
CA LYS A 58 -54.06 -22.14 -32.95
C LYS A 58 -54.72 -21.48 -31.72
N GLY A 59 -55.91 -20.91 -31.91
CA GLY A 59 -56.65 -20.19 -30.86
C GLY A 59 -56.65 -18.67 -31.00
N LEU A 60 -55.84 -18.10 -31.90
CA LEU A 60 -55.92 -16.69 -32.28
C LEU A 60 -56.43 -16.56 -33.72
N CYS A 61 -57.17 -15.49 -34.01
CA CYS A 61 -57.41 -15.06 -35.38
C CYS A 61 -56.36 -14.04 -35.82
N GLU A 62 -56.16 -13.90 -37.13
CA GLU A 62 -55.11 -13.08 -37.73
C GLU A 62 -55.15 -11.60 -37.25
N PRO A 63 -56.31 -10.92 -37.13
CA PRO A 63 -56.37 -9.57 -36.56
C PRO A 63 -55.94 -9.49 -35.08
N GLN A 64 -56.26 -10.52 -34.29
CA GLN A 64 -55.87 -10.58 -32.87
C GLN A 64 -54.36 -10.82 -32.74
N TYR A 65 -53.83 -11.73 -33.54
CA TYR A 65 -52.40 -12.01 -33.58
C TYR A 65 -51.59 -10.78 -34.00
N ALA A 66 -52.01 -10.10 -35.08
CA ALA A 66 -51.43 -8.82 -35.48
C ALA A 66 -51.45 -7.78 -34.35
N ALA A 67 -52.58 -7.69 -33.62
CA ALA A 67 -52.71 -6.74 -32.52
C ALA A 67 -51.80 -7.06 -31.33
N LEU A 68 -51.60 -8.34 -31.01
CA LEU A 68 -50.69 -8.76 -29.95
C LEU A 68 -49.23 -8.48 -30.30
N MET A 69 -48.83 -8.79 -31.54
CA MET A 69 -47.46 -8.62 -32.02
C MET A 69 -47.08 -7.14 -32.15
N PHE A 70 -47.88 -6.35 -32.87
CA PHE A 70 -47.43 -5.03 -33.34
C PHE A 70 -48.07 -3.84 -32.61
N SER A 71 -49.20 -4.04 -31.92
CA SER A 71 -49.84 -2.96 -31.17
C SER A 71 -49.30 -2.86 -29.74
N LYS A 72 -49.29 -1.66 -29.16
CA LYS A 72 -48.86 -1.41 -27.77
C LYS A 72 -50.04 -1.32 -26.80
N HIS A 73 -51.08 -2.13 -27.01
CA HIS A 73 -52.32 -2.09 -26.22
C HIS A 73 -52.55 -3.39 -25.46
N CYS A 74 -53.08 -3.28 -24.25
CA CYS A 74 -53.45 -4.41 -23.42
C CYS A 74 -54.57 -5.21 -24.08
N SER A 75 -54.40 -6.52 -24.21
CA SER A 75 -55.41 -7.40 -24.80
C SER A 75 -56.66 -7.57 -23.93
N LEU A 76 -56.59 -7.22 -22.64
CA LEU A 76 -57.73 -7.30 -21.73
C LEU A 76 -58.49 -5.98 -21.58
N CYS A 77 -57.80 -4.86 -21.38
CA CYS A 77 -58.43 -3.57 -21.06
C CYS A 77 -58.21 -2.47 -22.10
N GLY A 78 -57.44 -2.73 -23.16
CA GLY A 78 -57.15 -1.77 -24.23
C GLY A 78 -56.18 -0.64 -23.86
N LYS A 79 -55.81 -0.45 -22.59
CA LYS A 79 -54.83 0.57 -22.16
C LYS A 79 -53.42 0.27 -22.67
N GLN A 80 -52.54 1.27 -22.68
CA GLN A 80 -51.16 1.11 -23.16
C GLN A 80 -50.39 0.01 -22.39
N ALA A 81 -49.68 -0.83 -23.13
CA ALA A 81 -48.84 -1.90 -22.63
C ALA A 81 -47.53 -1.93 -23.42
N LEU A 82 -46.44 -1.48 -22.80
CA LEU A 82 -45.14 -1.29 -23.45
C LEU A 82 -44.33 -2.59 -23.59
N ARG A 83 -44.54 -3.56 -22.69
CA ARG A 83 -43.91 -4.88 -22.82
C ARG A 83 -44.45 -5.60 -24.05
N PRO A 84 -43.64 -6.46 -24.70
CA PRO A 84 -44.13 -7.38 -25.72
C PRO A 84 -45.26 -8.26 -25.19
N MET A 85 -45.95 -8.90 -26.13
CA MET A 85 -46.88 -9.96 -25.76
C MET A 85 -46.14 -11.17 -25.18
N ASP A 86 -46.83 -11.95 -24.37
CA ASP A 86 -46.34 -13.19 -23.76
C ASP A 86 -46.73 -14.40 -24.65
N PRO A 87 -45.77 -15.13 -25.23
CA PRO A 87 -46.04 -16.15 -26.25
C PRO A 87 -46.79 -17.38 -25.71
N GLU A 88 -46.53 -17.78 -24.47
CA GLU A 88 -47.19 -18.93 -23.85
C GLU A 88 -48.63 -18.61 -23.44
N LEU A 89 -48.87 -17.45 -22.81
CA LEU A 89 -50.22 -17.01 -22.45
C LEU A 89 -50.99 -16.41 -23.63
N GLN A 90 -50.29 -16.00 -24.69
CA GLN A 90 -50.81 -15.28 -25.87
C GLN A 90 -51.58 -14.00 -25.49
N VAL A 91 -51.01 -13.20 -24.59
CA VAL A 91 -51.59 -11.94 -24.13
C VAL A 91 -50.57 -10.82 -24.07
N ARG A 92 -51.01 -9.58 -24.23
CA ARG A 92 -50.22 -8.40 -23.92
C ARG A 92 -50.89 -7.68 -22.75
N LEU A 93 -50.22 -7.58 -21.61
CA LEU A 93 -50.83 -7.04 -20.39
C LEU A 93 -50.18 -5.72 -19.95
N CYS A 94 -51.00 -4.71 -19.68
CA CYS A 94 -50.53 -3.50 -19.01
C CYS A 94 -50.17 -3.80 -17.55
N PRO A 95 -49.43 -2.91 -16.85
CA PRO A 95 -49.05 -3.14 -15.45
C PRO A 95 -50.22 -3.49 -14.53
N ALA A 96 -51.34 -2.77 -14.65
CA ALA A 96 -52.53 -3.01 -13.82
C ALA A 96 -53.19 -4.37 -14.08
N CYS A 97 -53.24 -4.82 -15.34
CA CYS A 97 -53.77 -6.15 -15.68
C CYS A 97 -52.82 -7.26 -15.25
N ARG A 98 -51.50 -7.07 -15.26
CA ARG A 98 -50.57 -8.06 -14.70
C ARG A 98 -50.78 -8.24 -13.20
N ASP A 99 -50.91 -7.14 -12.46
CA ASP A 99 -51.15 -7.18 -11.01
C ASP A 99 -52.51 -7.81 -10.68
N SER A 100 -53.53 -7.54 -11.48
CA SER A 100 -54.89 -7.97 -11.18
C SER A 100 -55.31 -9.28 -11.83
N GLN A 101 -54.63 -9.81 -12.86
CA GLN A 101 -55.13 -10.96 -13.63
C GLN A 101 -54.20 -12.16 -13.62
N LEU A 102 -52.97 -12.04 -13.11
CA LEU A 102 -52.03 -13.15 -13.02
C LEU A 102 -52.12 -13.85 -11.66
N MET A 103 -52.01 -15.17 -11.67
CA MET A 103 -51.95 -16.02 -10.49
C MET A 103 -50.72 -16.93 -10.58
N VAL A 104 -50.08 -17.21 -9.45
CA VAL A 104 -49.01 -18.21 -9.38
C VAL A 104 -49.61 -19.58 -9.60
N VAL A 105 -48.94 -20.40 -10.40
CA VAL A 105 -49.34 -21.78 -10.66
C VAL A 105 -48.75 -22.69 -9.57
N GLY A 106 -49.57 -23.58 -9.01
CA GLY A 106 -49.12 -24.62 -8.09
C GLY A 106 -48.64 -25.86 -8.83
N ASP A 107 -47.84 -26.69 -8.15
CA ASP A 107 -47.21 -27.89 -8.73
C ASP A 107 -48.22 -28.88 -9.32
N ARG A 108 -49.46 -28.92 -8.82
CA ARG A 108 -50.50 -29.83 -9.29
C ARG A 108 -51.17 -29.36 -10.59
N GLU A 109 -51.25 -28.05 -10.80
CA GLU A 109 -51.98 -27.44 -11.91
C GLU A 109 -51.05 -27.02 -13.08
N GLU A 110 -49.73 -27.09 -12.91
CA GLU A 110 -48.72 -26.63 -13.86
C GLU A 110 -48.88 -27.22 -15.26
N ARG A 111 -49.29 -28.50 -15.35
CA ARG A 111 -49.49 -29.18 -16.65
C ARG A 111 -50.86 -28.96 -17.27
N LEU A 112 -51.79 -28.37 -16.54
CA LEU A 112 -53.19 -28.21 -16.96
C LEU A 112 -53.54 -26.78 -17.36
N VAL A 113 -52.71 -25.82 -16.98
CA VAL A 113 -52.92 -24.39 -17.23
C VAL A 113 -51.75 -23.84 -18.04
N ASN A 114 -52.05 -23.05 -19.08
CA ASN A 114 -51.03 -22.30 -19.80
C ASN A 114 -50.34 -21.34 -18.82
N SER A 115 -49.01 -21.43 -18.74
CA SER A 115 -48.22 -20.65 -17.81
C SER A 115 -46.96 -20.09 -18.46
N SER A 116 -46.46 -18.99 -17.92
CA SER A 116 -45.25 -18.32 -18.39
C SER A 116 -44.40 -17.86 -17.22
N SER A 117 -43.08 -18.08 -17.33
CA SER A 117 -42.08 -17.50 -16.42
C SER A 117 -41.61 -16.10 -16.84
N SER A 118 -41.92 -15.69 -18.07
CA SER A 118 -41.46 -14.44 -18.70
C SER A 118 -42.32 -13.23 -18.31
N ILE A 119 -43.52 -13.49 -17.77
CA ILE A 119 -44.45 -12.48 -17.28
C ILE A 119 -44.62 -12.59 -15.77
N LYS A 120 -44.71 -11.44 -15.09
CA LYS A 120 -45.03 -11.37 -13.65
C LYS A 120 -45.75 -10.08 -13.29
N PRO A 121 -46.50 -10.08 -12.17
CA PRO A 121 -46.99 -8.87 -11.52
C PRO A 121 -45.85 -7.88 -11.24
N ARG A 122 -46.17 -6.58 -11.29
CA ARG A 122 -45.26 -5.52 -10.86
C ARG A 122 -45.11 -5.50 -9.34
N LYS A 123 -46.22 -5.68 -8.62
CA LYS A 123 -46.24 -5.76 -7.15
C LYS A 123 -46.06 -7.22 -6.72
N ASN A 124 -45.08 -7.51 -5.88
CA ASN A 124 -44.83 -8.85 -5.28
C ASN A 124 -44.51 -10.00 -6.25
N GLY A 125 -44.03 -9.70 -7.46
CA GLY A 125 -43.69 -10.72 -8.46
C GLY A 125 -42.43 -11.53 -8.08
N ARG A 126 -42.63 -12.68 -7.43
CA ARG A 126 -41.60 -13.72 -7.24
C ARG A 126 -41.25 -14.36 -8.59
N ARG A 127 -40.06 -14.98 -8.66
CA ARG A 127 -39.74 -15.91 -9.77
C ARG A 127 -40.64 -17.13 -9.66
N GLY A 128 -41.20 -17.57 -10.78
CA GLY A 128 -42.13 -18.70 -10.85
C GLY A 128 -42.96 -18.62 -12.13
N TRP A 129 -43.84 -19.60 -12.31
CA TRP A 129 -44.76 -19.70 -13.44
C TRP A 129 -46.08 -19.01 -13.12
N TRP A 130 -46.54 -18.17 -14.04
CA TRP A 130 -47.74 -17.37 -13.90
C TRP A 130 -48.76 -17.75 -14.96
N CYS A 131 -50.02 -17.89 -14.55
CA CYS A 131 -51.15 -18.13 -15.44
C CYS A 131 -52.18 -17.00 -15.35
N LEU A 132 -53.11 -16.97 -16.31
CA LEU A 132 -54.28 -16.11 -16.21
C LEU A 132 -55.26 -16.65 -15.18
N ARG A 133 -55.74 -15.78 -14.28
CA ARG A 133 -56.73 -16.14 -13.25
C ARG A 133 -57.94 -16.86 -13.83
N ARG A 134 -58.45 -16.37 -14.96
CA ARG A 134 -59.62 -16.95 -15.64
C ARG A 134 -59.36 -18.40 -16.10
N ASP A 135 -58.14 -18.69 -16.57
CA ASP A 135 -57.79 -19.98 -17.14
C ASP A 135 -57.61 -21.02 -16.01
N LEU A 136 -56.95 -20.62 -14.92
CA LEU A 136 -56.85 -21.43 -13.70
C LEU A 136 -58.23 -21.73 -13.10
N ALA A 137 -59.09 -20.71 -12.98
CA ALA A 137 -60.44 -20.89 -12.47
C ALA A 137 -61.27 -21.87 -13.31
N ALA A 138 -61.14 -21.83 -14.64
CA ALA A 138 -61.82 -22.76 -15.53
C ALA A 138 -61.33 -24.22 -15.37
N VAL A 139 -60.02 -24.41 -15.23
CA VAL A 139 -59.42 -25.74 -15.00
C VAL A 139 -59.87 -26.32 -13.66
N LEU A 140 -59.81 -25.52 -12.59
CA LEU A 140 -60.25 -25.95 -11.26
C LEU A 140 -61.74 -26.31 -11.24
N ALA A 141 -62.60 -25.47 -11.84
CA ALA A 141 -64.03 -25.74 -11.92
C ALA A 141 -64.34 -27.05 -12.68
N LYS A 142 -63.58 -27.35 -13.75
CA LYS A 142 -63.77 -28.59 -14.50
C LYS A 142 -63.28 -29.83 -13.74
N LEU A 143 -62.16 -29.71 -13.02
CA LEU A 143 -61.67 -30.77 -12.14
C LEU A 143 -62.69 -31.09 -11.03
N GLU A 144 -63.24 -30.06 -10.38
CA GLU A 144 -64.28 -30.22 -9.36
C GLU A 144 -65.56 -30.85 -9.92
N GLU A 145 -65.98 -30.48 -11.14
CA GLU A 145 -67.12 -31.11 -11.82
C GLU A 145 -66.90 -32.61 -12.02
N LEU A 146 -65.73 -33.00 -12.53
CA LEU A 146 -65.37 -34.40 -12.77
C LEU A 146 -65.23 -35.19 -11.45
N ASP A 147 -64.71 -34.56 -10.40
CA ASP A 147 -64.63 -35.15 -9.07
C ASP A 147 -66.00 -35.39 -8.45
N ARG A 148 -66.96 -34.48 -8.65
CA ARG A 148 -68.35 -34.68 -8.20
C ARG A 148 -69.05 -35.83 -8.92
N ILE A 149 -68.75 -36.05 -10.19
CA ILE A 149 -69.33 -37.15 -10.98
C ILE A 149 -68.73 -38.50 -10.54
N GLY A 150 -67.49 -38.52 -10.04
CA GLY A 150 -66.81 -39.74 -9.58
C GLY A 150 -66.33 -40.66 -10.71
N ASP A 151 -66.40 -40.22 -11.97
CA ASP A 151 -65.93 -40.96 -13.14
C ASP A 151 -64.42 -40.79 -13.33
N VAL A 152 -63.65 -41.66 -12.67
CA VAL A 152 -62.19 -41.66 -12.69
C VAL A 152 -61.62 -41.82 -14.11
N PRO A 153 -62.12 -42.75 -14.96
CA PRO A 153 -61.70 -42.83 -16.37
C PRO A 153 -61.91 -41.54 -17.16
N ALA A 154 -63.08 -40.90 -17.05
CA ALA A 154 -63.36 -39.65 -17.75
C ALA A 154 -62.45 -38.51 -17.28
N LYS A 155 -62.19 -38.42 -15.96
CA LYS A 155 -61.25 -37.44 -15.41
C LYS A 155 -59.83 -37.63 -15.94
N SER A 156 -59.35 -38.87 -15.96
CA SER A 156 -58.01 -39.22 -16.47
C SER A 156 -57.88 -38.90 -17.97
N LEU A 157 -58.91 -39.20 -18.77
CA LEU A 157 -58.93 -38.87 -20.19
C LEU A 157 -58.88 -37.35 -20.42
N TRP A 158 -59.69 -36.59 -19.67
CA TRP A 158 -59.71 -35.13 -19.76
C TRP A 158 -58.37 -34.51 -19.37
N ILE A 159 -57.74 -34.99 -18.28
CA ILE A 159 -56.41 -34.54 -17.86
C ILE A 159 -55.40 -34.74 -18.99
N LYS A 160 -55.32 -35.94 -19.57
CA LYS A 160 -54.37 -36.24 -20.66
C LYS A 160 -54.60 -35.37 -21.89
N GLU A 161 -55.85 -35.17 -22.28
CA GLU A 161 -56.21 -34.30 -23.40
C GLU A 161 -55.79 -32.85 -23.11
N ARG A 162 -56.04 -32.37 -21.89
CA ARG A 162 -55.66 -31.03 -21.49
C ARG A 162 -54.16 -30.82 -21.42
N GLU A 163 -53.41 -31.79 -20.89
CA GLU A 163 -51.94 -31.77 -20.89
C GLU A 163 -51.41 -31.67 -22.32
N ARG A 164 -52.00 -32.40 -23.27
CA ARG A 164 -51.66 -32.32 -24.70
C ARG A 164 -51.93 -30.92 -25.27
N GLU A 165 -53.07 -30.33 -24.98
CA GLU A 165 -53.40 -28.97 -25.45
C GLU A 165 -52.41 -27.91 -24.92
N VAL A 166 -52.03 -28.01 -23.65
CA VAL A 166 -51.05 -27.10 -23.01
C VAL A 166 -49.67 -27.30 -23.65
N GLU A 167 -49.24 -28.55 -23.82
CA GLU A 167 -47.96 -28.86 -24.48
C GLU A 167 -47.93 -28.35 -25.92
N GLU A 168 -48.99 -28.56 -26.71
CA GLU A 168 -49.09 -28.02 -28.08
C GLU A 168 -48.95 -26.50 -28.10
N ARG A 169 -49.53 -25.80 -27.10
CA ARG A 169 -49.41 -24.34 -26.99
C ARG A 169 -47.99 -23.92 -26.60
N VAL A 170 -47.34 -24.63 -25.69
CA VAL A 170 -45.94 -24.39 -25.32
C VAL A 170 -45.03 -24.56 -26.53
N GLN A 171 -45.21 -25.62 -27.33
CA GLN A 171 -44.45 -25.83 -28.56
C GLN A 171 -44.70 -24.72 -29.58
N ALA A 172 -45.95 -24.30 -29.77
CA ALA A 172 -46.31 -23.20 -30.66
C ALA A 172 -45.76 -21.82 -30.19
N ALA A 173 -45.54 -21.65 -28.89
CA ALA A 173 -44.99 -20.43 -28.31
C ALA A 173 -43.49 -20.26 -28.53
N ARG A 174 -42.73 -21.36 -28.73
CA ARG A 174 -41.27 -21.32 -28.90
C ARG A 174 -40.79 -20.41 -30.04
N PRO A 175 -41.24 -20.58 -31.30
CA PRO A 175 -40.81 -19.71 -32.40
C PRO A 175 -41.26 -18.26 -32.20
N LEU A 176 -42.41 -18.02 -31.55
CA LEU A 176 -42.82 -16.66 -31.16
C LEU A 176 -41.89 -16.03 -30.14
N ALA A 177 -41.48 -16.79 -29.12
CA ALA A 177 -40.57 -16.33 -28.09
C ALA A 177 -39.19 -16.01 -28.68
N GLU A 178 -38.70 -16.83 -29.62
CA GLU A 178 -37.47 -16.59 -30.38
C GLU A 178 -37.56 -15.30 -31.19
N PHE A 179 -38.59 -15.18 -32.03
CA PHE A 179 -38.82 -13.98 -32.84
C PHE A 179 -38.90 -12.70 -31.99
N LEU A 180 -39.63 -12.72 -30.87
CA LEU A 180 -39.74 -11.57 -29.98
C LEU A 180 -38.41 -11.19 -29.33
N ARG A 181 -37.59 -12.18 -28.94
CA ARG A 181 -36.24 -11.93 -28.41
C ARG A 181 -35.33 -11.32 -29.47
N GLU A 182 -35.35 -11.86 -30.69
CA GLU A 182 -34.56 -11.35 -31.81
C GLU A 182 -34.92 -9.90 -32.14
N MET A 183 -36.21 -9.55 -32.17
CA MET A 183 -36.63 -8.16 -32.36
C MET A 183 -36.13 -7.22 -31.25
N GLU A 184 -36.16 -7.67 -29.99
CA GLU A 184 -35.64 -6.89 -28.86
C GLU A 184 -34.11 -6.73 -28.92
N ASP A 185 -33.39 -7.77 -29.34
CA ASP A 185 -31.94 -7.73 -29.50
C ASP A 185 -31.54 -6.83 -30.69
N GLN A 186 -32.20 -6.96 -31.85
CA GLN A 186 -32.02 -6.05 -32.98
C GLN A 186 -32.26 -4.59 -32.59
N GLN A 187 -33.33 -4.31 -31.84
CA GLN A 187 -33.60 -2.95 -31.37
C GLN A 187 -32.50 -2.43 -30.43
N ARG A 188 -31.96 -3.31 -29.57
CA ARG A 188 -30.86 -2.97 -28.66
C ARG A 188 -29.58 -2.68 -29.43
N ASP A 189 -29.27 -3.51 -30.42
CA ASP A 189 -28.09 -3.37 -31.29
C ASP A 189 -28.19 -2.10 -32.13
N ASP A 190 -29.35 -1.82 -32.72
CA ASP A 190 -29.62 -0.56 -33.43
C ASP A 190 -29.39 0.66 -32.55
N LEU A 191 -29.88 0.62 -31.31
CA LEU A 191 -29.68 1.71 -30.35
C LEU A 191 -28.21 1.86 -29.96
N ALA A 192 -27.49 0.75 -29.76
CA ALA A 192 -26.06 0.74 -29.45
C ALA A 192 -25.23 1.28 -30.62
N MET A 193 -25.52 0.82 -31.84
CA MET A 193 -24.90 1.28 -33.08
C MET A 193 -25.11 2.78 -33.29
N ARG A 194 -26.33 3.30 -33.08
CA ARG A 194 -26.60 4.75 -33.19
C ARG A 194 -25.79 5.57 -32.18
N LYS A 195 -25.66 5.09 -30.94
CA LYS A 195 -24.82 5.74 -29.91
C LYS A 195 -23.34 5.72 -30.31
N SER A 196 -22.84 4.57 -30.77
CA SER A 196 -21.45 4.40 -31.20
C SER A 196 -21.11 5.29 -32.41
N ASN A 197 -21.99 5.35 -33.41
CA ASN A 197 -21.81 6.18 -34.59
C ASN A 197 -21.76 7.67 -34.21
N ARG A 198 -22.66 8.12 -33.33
CA ARG A 198 -22.65 9.48 -32.80
C ARG A 198 -21.36 9.77 -32.05
N GLU A 199 -20.92 8.88 -31.16
CA GLU A 199 -19.67 9.05 -30.41
C GLU A 199 -18.46 9.17 -31.35
N THR A 200 -18.39 8.30 -32.35
CA THR A 200 -17.32 8.29 -33.35
C THR A 200 -17.30 9.60 -34.15
N GLU A 201 -18.46 10.10 -34.55
CA GLU A 201 -18.58 11.39 -35.24
C GLU A 201 -18.12 12.56 -34.35
N ILE A 202 -18.58 12.61 -33.10
CA ILE A 202 -18.17 13.63 -32.12
C ILE A 202 -16.66 13.62 -31.93
N ARG A 203 -16.06 12.45 -31.68
CA ARG A 203 -14.60 12.31 -31.51
C ARG A 203 -13.87 12.77 -32.78
N SER A 204 -14.33 12.38 -33.96
CA SER A 204 -13.73 12.81 -35.24
C SER A 204 -13.75 14.33 -35.41
N ARG A 205 -14.87 14.99 -35.09
CA ARG A 205 -14.98 16.46 -35.14
C ARG A 205 -14.03 17.13 -34.13
N LEU A 206 -13.94 16.61 -32.90
CA LEU A 206 -13.02 17.14 -31.88
C LEU A 206 -11.55 16.98 -32.28
N LEU A 207 -11.16 15.85 -32.88
CA LEU A 207 -9.80 15.66 -33.41
C LEU A 207 -9.47 16.70 -34.49
N LYS A 208 -10.42 17.01 -35.39
CA LYS A 208 -10.26 18.07 -36.40
C LYS A 208 -10.11 19.48 -35.80
N LEU A 209 -10.62 19.70 -34.59
CA LEU A 209 -10.45 20.95 -33.83
C LEU A 209 -9.12 21.01 -33.06
N GLY A 210 -8.27 19.98 -33.15
CA GLY A 210 -6.94 19.95 -32.51
C GLY A 210 -6.91 19.31 -31.12
N TRP A 211 -8.00 18.65 -30.69
CA TRP A 211 -7.98 17.81 -29.50
C TRP A 211 -7.24 16.49 -29.77
N THR A 212 -6.63 15.92 -28.73
CA THR A 212 -5.91 14.64 -28.84
C THR A 212 -6.74 13.50 -28.26
N GLN A 213 -6.42 12.26 -28.66
CA GLN A 213 -7.08 11.07 -28.13
C GLN A 213 -6.94 10.94 -26.60
N GLU A 214 -5.83 11.42 -26.04
CA GLU A 214 -5.59 11.43 -24.60
C GLU A 214 -6.48 12.41 -23.85
N ASP A 215 -6.92 13.51 -24.50
CA ASP A 215 -7.81 14.49 -23.86
C ASP A 215 -9.22 13.89 -23.64
N PHE A 216 -9.61 12.85 -24.39
CA PHE A 216 -10.88 12.13 -24.20
C PHE A 216 -10.90 11.22 -22.97
N ARG A 217 -9.74 11.01 -22.32
CA ARG A 217 -9.63 10.15 -21.14
C ARG A 217 -9.96 10.92 -19.86
N MET A 218 -11.25 11.06 -19.61
CA MET A 218 -11.78 11.68 -18.39
C MET A 218 -11.42 10.83 -17.15
N ARG A 219 -10.61 11.39 -16.24
CA ARG A 219 -10.20 10.72 -14.99
C ARG A 219 -11.21 10.90 -13.86
N GLU A 220 -11.91 12.03 -13.85
CA GLU A 220 -12.92 12.33 -12.84
C GLU A 220 -14.26 11.69 -13.17
N LEU A 221 -14.89 11.06 -12.17
CA LEU A 221 -16.17 10.37 -12.35
C LEU A 221 -17.28 11.30 -12.84
N GLN A 222 -17.34 12.53 -12.31
CA GLN A 222 -18.34 13.53 -12.71
C GLN A 222 -18.16 13.96 -14.17
N ALA A 223 -16.92 14.24 -14.59
CA ALA A 223 -16.60 14.56 -15.97
C ALA A 223 -16.95 13.39 -16.92
N MET A 224 -16.64 12.15 -16.53
CA MET A 224 -16.99 10.94 -17.29
C MET A 224 -18.52 10.79 -17.45
N MET A 225 -19.29 11.01 -16.39
CA MET A 225 -20.76 10.96 -16.44
C MET A 225 -21.34 12.07 -17.32
N LYS A 226 -20.85 13.32 -17.18
CA LYS A 226 -21.27 14.46 -18.02
C LYS A 226 -20.94 14.19 -19.48
N TRP A 227 -19.74 13.70 -19.79
CA TRP A 227 -19.34 13.27 -21.13
C TRP A 227 -20.30 12.21 -21.69
N GLY A 228 -20.55 11.13 -20.95
CA GLY A 228 -21.47 10.08 -21.37
C GLY A 228 -22.88 10.58 -21.65
N SER A 229 -23.37 11.56 -20.87
CA SER A 229 -24.69 12.16 -21.07
C SER A 229 -24.83 12.97 -22.36
N LEU A 230 -23.74 13.56 -22.86
CA LEU A 230 -23.70 14.37 -24.08
C LEU A 230 -23.43 13.52 -25.34
N VAL A 231 -22.59 12.50 -25.18
CA VAL A 231 -22.03 11.71 -26.28
C VAL A 231 -22.83 10.45 -26.54
N CYS A 232 -23.22 9.69 -25.50
CA CYS A 232 -23.85 8.37 -25.63
C CYS A 232 -25.37 8.43 -25.86
N ILE A 233 -25.82 9.24 -26.81
CA ILE A 233 -27.24 9.47 -27.16
C ILE A 233 -27.57 8.80 -28.50
N ALA A 234 -28.68 8.06 -28.59
CA ALA A 234 -29.09 7.37 -29.82
C ALA A 234 -29.74 8.29 -30.89
N LYS A 235 -29.49 9.61 -30.84
CA LYS A 235 -30.02 10.61 -31.78
C LYS A 235 -28.93 11.06 -32.75
N PRO A 236 -29.22 11.26 -34.04
CA PRO A 236 -28.27 11.81 -34.99
C PRO A 236 -27.65 13.12 -34.50
N LEU A 237 -26.38 13.34 -34.82
CA LEU A 237 -25.73 14.63 -34.59
C LEU A 237 -26.14 15.58 -35.72
N THR A 238 -26.81 16.66 -35.36
CA THR A 238 -27.16 17.75 -36.27
C THR A 238 -26.26 18.94 -35.98
N GLU A 239 -26.07 19.84 -36.94
CA GLU A 239 -25.22 21.03 -36.74
C GLU A 239 -25.69 21.89 -35.55
N ARG A 240 -27.00 22.11 -35.42
CA ARG A 240 -27.57 22.84 -34.27
C ARG A 240 -27.26 22.15 -32.93
N ASN A 241 -27.38 20.82 -32.89
CA ASN A 241 -27.05 20.06 -31.66
C ASN A 241 -25.56 20.09 -31.38
N TRP A 242 -24.72 20.03 -32.42
CA TRP A 242 -23.27 20.14 -32.32
C TRP A 242 -22.85 21.49 -31.72
N GLU A 243 -23.39 22.59 -32.23
CA GLU A 243 -23.16 23.96 -31.70
C GLU A 243 -23.57 24.08 -30.22
N THR A 244 -24.63 23.37 -29.81
CA THR A 244 -25.11 23.38 -28.42
C THR A 244 -24.21 22.60 -27.46
N ILE A 245 -23.66 21.46 -27.90
CA ILE A 245 -22.86 20.59 -27.01
C ILE A 245 -21.37 20.94 -27.04
N LEU A 246 -20.87 21.55 -28.11
CA LEU A 246 -19.45 21.85 -28.30
C LEU A 246 -18.83 22.62 -27.12
N PRO A 247 -19.42 23.71 -26.59
CA PRO A 247 -18.85 24.43 -25.44
C PRO A 247 -18.70 23.55 -24.20
N GLN A 248 -19.67 22.67 -23.93
CA GLN A 248 -19.65 21.76 -22.79
C GLN A 248 -18.61 20.65 -22.96
N LEU A 249 -18.41 20.17 -24.19
CA LEU A 249 -17.36 19.21 -24.50
C LEU A 249 -15.98 19.87 -24.34
N THR A 250 -15.79 21.08 -24.85
CA THR A 250 -14.53 21.83 -24.71
C THR A 250 -14.14 22.04 -23.25
N GLU A 251 -15.07 22.50 -22.41
CA GLU A 251 -14.85 22.65 -20.96
C GLU A 251 -14.35 21.34 -20.31
N LEU A 252 -14.98 20.22 -20.63
CA LEU A 252 -14.56 18.90 -20.13
C LEU A 252 -13.17 18.49 -20.62
N LEU A 253 -12.86 18.78 -21.89
CA LEU A 253 -11.56 18.44 -22.49
C LEU A 253 -10.43 19.30 -21.93
N GLU A 254 -10.69 20.57 -21.62
CA GLU A 254 -9.73 21.46 -20.95
C GLU A 254 -9.40 20.94 -19.54
N GLN A 255 -10.41 20.58 -18.76
CA GLN A 255 -10.22 19.98 -17.42
C GLN A 255 -9.44 18.67 -17.50
N SER A 256 -9.77 17.82 -18.47
CA SER A 256 -9.07 16.55 -18.72
C SER A 256 -7.60 16.76 -19.09
N ARG A 257 -7.34 17.68 -20.03
CA ARG A 257 -5.99 18.05 -20.47
C ARG A 257 -5.17 18.61 -19.33
N GLU A 258 -5.71 19.54 -18.54
CA GLU A 258 -5.03 20.12 -17.39
C GLU A 258 -4.69 19.03 -16.35
N SER A 259 -5.65 18.17 -16.04
CA SER A 259 -5.45 17.05 -15.10
C SER A 259 -4.36 16.09 -15.59
N ARG A 260 -4.35 15.78 -16.90
CA ARG A 260 -3.31 14.96 -17.52
C ARG A 260 -1.94 15.62 -17.42
N LEU A 261 -1.81 16.89 -17.82
CA LEU A 261 -0.54 17.63 -17.77
C LEU A 261 0.00 17.76 -16.34
N ARG A 262 -0.87 18.01 -15.36
CA ARG A 262 -0.49 18.03 -13.93
C ARG A 262 0.07 16.68 -13.48
N LEU A 263 -0.58 15.57 -13.86
CA LEU A 263 -0.12 14.23 -13.51
C LEU A 263 1.20 13.87 -14.18
N GLU A 264 1.34 14.18 -15.47
CA GLU A 264 2.58 13.97 -16.21
C GLU A 264 3.73 14.80 -15.60
N ALA A 265 3.49 16.06 -15.25
CA ALA A 265 4.46 16.92 -14.56
C ALA A 265 4.84 16.37 -13.16
N ALA A 266 3.86 15.92 -12.38
CA ALA A 266 4.10 15.28 -11.09
C ALA A 266 4.92 14.00 -11.23
N THR A 267 4.65 13.21 -12.28
CA THR A 267 5.40 11.98 -12.59
C THR A 267 6.84 12.30 -12.95
N ARG A 268 7.08 13.28 -13.84
CA ARG A 268 8.44 13.74 -14.19
C ARG A 268 9.19 14.26 -12.96
N ARG A 269 8.53 15.06 -12.11
CA ARG A 269 9.09 15.54 -10.84
C ARG A 269 9.47 14.40 -9.90
N GLN A 270 8.62 13.38 -9.77
CA GLN A 270 8.91 12.21 -8.95
C GLN A 270 10.10 11.40 -9.48
N GLN A 271 10.23 11.25 -10.80
CA GLN A 271 11.38 10.60 -11.42
C GLN A 271 12.67 11.37 -11.13
N ARG A 272 12.66 12.69 -11.30
CA ARG A 272 13.79 13.57 -10.94
C ARG A 272 14.15 13.43 -9.45
N TYR A 273 13.16 13.43 -8.57
CA TYR A 273 13.36 13.23 -7.12
C TYR A 273 14.07 11.90 -6.82
N SER A 274 13.60 10.79 -7.41
CA SER A 274 14.22 9.47 -7.22
C SER A 274 15.66 9.43 -7.71
N LYS A 275 15.96 10.07 -8.85
CA LYS A 275 17.31 10.17 -9.39
C LYS A 275 18.23 11.00 -8.50
N THR A 276 17.82 12.19 -8.07
CA THR A 276 18.58 13.03 -7.11
C THR A 276 18.85 12.27 -5.81
N HIS A 277 17.83 11.63 -5.25
CA HIS A 277 17.96 10.82 -4.04
C HIS A 277 19.01 9.73 -4.21
N HIS A 278 18.95 8.98 -5.32
CA HIS A 278 19.91 7.92 -5.60
C HIS A 278 21.33 8.47 -5.77
N TRP A 279 21.49 9.58 -6.51
CA TRP A 279 22.78 10.23 -6.72
C TRP A 279 23.40 10.70 -5.40
N ILE A 280 22.66 11.39 -4.53
CA ILE A 280 23.17 11.84 -3.21
C ILE A 280 23.69 10.64 -2.40
N MET A 281 22.93 9.54 -2.36
CA MET A 281 23.33 8.33 -1.66
C MET A 281 24.63 7.72 -2.20
N LEU A 282 24.76 7.65 -3.53
CA LEU A 282 25.99 7.16 -4.16
C LEU A 282 27.16 8.11 -3.92
N TYR A 283 26.94 9.41 -4.00
CA TYR A 283 27.94 10.43 -3.76
C TYR A 283 28.50 10.33 -2.34
N LEU A 284 27.63 10.28 -1.33
CA LEU A 284 28.02 10.12 0.08
C LEU A 284 28.76 8.80 0.34
N LYS A 285 28.41 7.72 -0.36
CA LYS A 285 29.10 6.42 -0.25
C LYS A 285 30.52 6.44 -0.82
N LYS A 286 30.78 7.28 -1.84
CA LYS A 286 32.08 7.44 -2.49
C LYS A 286 33.06 8.32 -1.70
N LEU A 287 32.59 9.07 -0.70
CA LEU A 287 33.46 9.89 0.15
C LEU A 287 34.45 9.02 0.95
N PRO A 288 35.70 9.48 1.14
CA PRO A 288 36.66 8.81 2.02
C PRO A 288 36.14 8.79 3.47
N PRO A 289 36.68 7.93 4.35
CA PRO A 289 36.40 8.01 5.78
C PRO A 289 36.57 9.44 6.32
N TYR A 290 35.67 9.85 7.21
CA TYR A 290 35.78 11.17 7.85
C TYR A 290 36.79 11.15 8.98
N VAL A 291 36.83 10.07 9.76
CA VAL A 291 37.87 9.82 10.77
C VAL A 291 38.48 8.45 10.50
N TRP A 292 39.81 8.34 10.58
CA TRP A 292 40.49 7.04 10.53
C TRP A 292 41.79 7.08 11.31
N ALA A 293 42.25 5.91 11.72
CA ALA A 293 43.55 5.74 12.34
C ALA A 293 44.63 5.39 11.28
N ILE A 294 45.84 5.90 11.47
CA ILE A 294 47.03 5.48 10.74
C ILE A 294 47.67 4.33 11.52
N GLU A 295 47.86 3.17 10.89
CA GLU A 295 48.68 2.11 11.49
C GLU A 295 50.17 2.49 11.43
N PRO A 296 50.94 2.32 12.51
CA PRO A 296 52.39 2.45 12.45
C PRO A 296 52.97 1.29 11.63
N GLY A 297 53.23 1.52 10.35
CA GLY A 297 53.93 0.56 9.50
C GLY A 297 55.41 0.40 9.94
N PRO A 298 56.02 -0.78 9.80
CA PRO A 298 57.42 -0.99 10.15
C PRO A 298 58.32 -0.18 9.22
N THR A 299 59.08 0.76 9.78
CA THR A 299 60.12 1.51 9.09
C THR A 299 61.29 0.57 8.83
N VAL A 300 61.31 -0.12 7.69
CA VAL A 300 62.53 -0.77 7.19
C VAL A 300 63.28 0.26 6.36
N LEU A 301 64.33 0.82 6.95
CA LEU A 301 65.41 1.49 6.23
C LEU A 301 65.99 0.49 5.21
N LYS A 302 65.89 0.82 3.92
CA LYS A 302 66.81 0.29 2.91
C LYS A 302 67.45 1.46 2.20
N GLU A 303 68.69 1.71 2.60
CA GLU A 303 69.71 2.38 1.81
C GLU A 303 69.99 1.57 0.52
N ASP A 304 70.37 2.33 -0.52
CA ASP A 304 71.13 1.97 -1.72
C ASP A 304 70.47 1.17 -2.87
N MET A 305 70.01 1.87 -3.92
CA MET A 305 70.82 2.10 -5.15
C MET A 305 70.03 2.91 -6.21
N GLU A 306 70.78 3.75 -6.91
CA GLU A 306 70.39 4.90 -7.72
C GLU A 306 69.78 4.61 -9.12
N SER A 307 69.21 5.71 -9.65
CA SER A 307 69.03 6.12 -11.06
C SER A 307 67.65 5.81 -11.68
N THR A 308 66.87 6.74 -12.24
CA THR A 308 67.12 8.09 -12.81
C THR A 308 65.88 9.00 -12.64
N ALA A 309 66.12 10.32 -12.68
CA ALA A 309 65.22 11.42 -12.31
C ALA A 309 64.10 11.77 -13.32
N SER A 310 62.95 12.24 -12.81
CA SER A 310 62.36 13.56 -13.13
C SER A 310 60.94 13.77 -12.53
N GLY A 311 60.87 14.47 -11.39
CA GLY A 311 59.90 15.52 -11.03
C GLY A 311 58.38 15.30 -11.11
N SER A 312 57.72 15.09 -9.96
CA SER A 312 56.75 16.03 -9.37
C SER A 312 56.27 15.53 -8.00
N ASP A 313 56.21 16.45 -7.03
CA ASP A 313 55.70 16.24 -5.68
C ASP A 313 54.29 15.64 -5.68
N SER A 314 54.13 14.47 -5.06
CA SER A 314 52.82 13.92 -4.69
C SER A 314 53.00 12.94 -3.55
N ILE A 315 52.67 13.37 -2.33
CA ILE A 315 52.40 12.47 -1.21
C ILE A 315 51.19 11.63 -1.59
N GLN A 316 51.42 10.39 -2.03
CA GLN A 316 50.35 9.44 -2.34
C GLN A 316 49.74 8.91 -1.04
N HIS A 317 48.68 9.56 -0.58
CA HIS A 317 47.79 9.02 0.45
C HIS A 317 46.91 7.93 -0.15
N LEU A 318 47.32 6.67 -0.05
CA LEU A 318 46.45 5.52 -0.30
C LEU A 318 45.51 5.35 0.90
N ALA A 319 44.28 5.86 0.78
CA ALA A 319 43.20 5.53 1.71
C ALA A 319 42.90 4.01 1.63
N PRO A 320 42.64 3.32 2.76
CA PRO A 320 42.39 1.89 2.73
C PRO A 320 41.09 1.59 1.97
N THR A 321 41.20 0.88 0.85
CA THR A 321 40.08 0.29 0.12
C THR A 321 39.79 -1.08 0.72
N GLY A 322 38.98 -1.13 1.78
CA GLY A 322 38.59 -2.40 2.40
C GLY A 322 37.69 -2.18 3.61
N ASP A 323 36.75 -3.09 3.83
CA ASP A 323 35.75 -3.13 4.89
C ASP A 323 36.39 -3.37 6.28
N ASP A 324 37.35 -2.54 6.70
CA ASP A 324 37.94 -2.55 8.04
C ASP A 324 37.04 -1.76 9.00
N ARG A 325 36.01 -2.45 9.50
CA ARG A 325 34.91 -1.86 10.29
C ARG A 325 35.31 -1.26 11.64
N HIS A 326 36.56 -1.44 12.09
CA HIS A 326 37.00 -1.04 13.43
C HIS A 326 37.83 0.26 13.46
N GLY A 327 38.61 0.55 12.40
CA GLY A 327 39.55 1.68 12.37
C GLY A 327 39.06 2.96 11.68
N THR A 328 37.79 3.02 11.28
CA THR A 328 37.23 4.17 10.54
C THR A 328 35.85 4.62 11.02
N LEU A 329 35.57 5.93 10.91
CA LEU A 329 34.26 6.57 11.07
C LEU A 329 33.91 7.31 9.78
N ARG A 330 32.69 7.09 9.28
CA ARG A 330 32.20 7.77 8.07
C ARG A 330 31.76 9.19 8.36
N TRP A 331 31.57 9.95 7.30
CA TRP A 331 30.98 11.29 7.36
C TRP A 331 29.62 11.27 8.08
N PRO A 332 29.34 12.27 8.95
CA PRO A 332 27.97 12.53 9.36
C PRO A 332 27.17 12.95 8.13
N THR A 333 25.94 12.47 8.00
CA THR A 333 25.10 12.74 6.82
C THR A 333 23.78 13.40 7.21
N PRO A 334 23.36 14.47 6.51
CA PRO A 334 22.02 15.01 6.70
C PRO A 334 20.98 13.98 6.26
N CYS A 335 19.75 14.06 6.77
CA CYS A 335 18.67 13.30 6.16
C CYS A 335 18.50 13.72 4.69
N LEU A 336 18.18 12.74 3.83
CA LEU A 336 18.08 12.99 2.39
C LEU A 336 17.02 14.03 2.04
N SER A 337 15.94 14.12 2.82
CA SER A 337 14.93 15.17 2.65
C SER A 337 15.51 16.58 2.87
N LEU A 338 16.43 16.75 3.82
CA LEU A 338 17.11 18.03 4.04
C LEU A 338 18.09 18.32 2.90
N ALA A 339 18.91 17.33 2.51
CA ALA A 339 19.86 17.50 1.40
C ALA A 339 19.15 17.89 0.09
N ILE A 340 18.00 17.27 -0.21
CA ILE A 340 17.20 17.58 -1.40
C ILE A 340 16.56 18.98 -1.32
N SER A 341 16.30 19.49 -0.11
CA SER A 341 15.73 20.83 0.09
C SER A 341 16.72 21.97 -0.15
N TRP A 342 18.02 21.66 -0.26
CA TRP A 342 19.06 22.63 -0.56
C TRP A 342 18.88 23.24 -1.95
N THR A 343 19.16 24.54 -2.05
CA THR A 343 18.82 25.37 -3.21
C THR A 343 19.16 24.75 -4.57
N PRO A 344 20.36 24.17 -4.80
CA PRO A 344 20.70 23.61 -6.11
C PRO A 344 19.77 22.46 -6.51
N PHE A 345 19.45 21.56 -5.59
CA PHE A 345 18.56 20.42 -5.85
C PHE A 345 17.10 20.84 -5.90
N LYS A 346 16.67 21.75 -5.02
CA LYS A 346 15.30 22.25 -5.02
C LYS A 346 14.93 22.88 -6.36
N LEU A 347 15.79 23.77 -6.88
CA LEU A 347 15.59 24.43 -8.16
C LEU A 347 15.59 23.41 -9.31
N LEU A 348 16.51 22.44 -9.28
CA LEU A 348 16.60 21.38 -10.28
C LEU A 348 15.34 20.48 -10.32
N LEU A 349 14.71 20.23 -9.17
CA LEU A 349 13.48 19.44 -9.09
C LEU A 349 12.24 20.22 -9.57
N GLU A 350 12.19 21.52 -9.30
CA GLU A 350 11.10 22.41 -9.70
C GLU A 350 11.15 22.77 -11.20
N THR A 351 12.34 22.75 -11.80
CA THR A 351 12.52 23.00 -13.24
C THR A 351 12.16 21.73 -14.03
N ASP A 352 11.32 21.86 -15.07
CA ASP A 352 10.94 20.72 -15.92
C ASP A 352 11.98 20.45 -17.01
N THR A 353 13.14 19.94 -16.59
CA THR A 353 14.24 19.55 -17.48
C THR A 353 14.03 18.14 -18.08
N PRO A 354 14.40 17.92 -19.36
CA PRO A 354 14.43 16.60 -19.98
C PRO A 354 15.31 15.61 -19.19
N PRO A 355 14.98 14.30 -19.20
CA PRO A 355 15.68 13.32 -18.36
C PRO A 355 17.19 13.16 -18.63
N GLU A 356 17.63 13.37 -19.87
CA GLU A 356 19.03 13.24 -20.29
C GLU A 356 19.87 14.44 -19.82
N GLU A 357 19.33 15.65 -19.97
CA GLU A 357 19.96 16.89 -19.50
C GLU A 357 20.01 16.95 -17.96
N PHE A 358 18.97 16.43 -17.30
CA PHE A 358 18.87 16.40 -15.84
C PHE A 358 20.03 15.65 -15.17
N GLU A 359 20.47 14.51 -15.71
CA GLU A 359 21.56 13.73 -15.11
C GLU A 359 22.91 14.44 -15.23
N ALA A 360 23.17 15.08 -16.36
CA ALA A 360 24.39 15.88 -16.55
C ALA A 360 24.44 17.05 -15.55
N ILE A 361 23.35 17.81 -15.43
CA ILE A 361 23.28 18.94 -14.49
C ILE A 361 23.43 18.45 -13.04
N LEU A 362 22.89 17.26 -12.71
CA LEU A 362 22.98 16.68 -11.38
C LEU A 362 24.43 16.33 -11.01
N GLU A 363 25.20 15.75 -11.92
CA GLU A 363 26.63 15.46 -11.69
C GLU A 363 27.46 16.73 -11.49
N GLU A 364 27.14 17.81 -12.21
CA GLU A 364 27.78 19.12 -12.04
C GLU A 364 27.53 19.74 -10.65
N GLN A 365 26.51 19.29 -9.91
CA GLN A 365 26.23 19.79 -8.56
C GLN A 365 27.19 19.24 -7.48
N GLY A 366 28.08 18.30 -7.80
CA GLY A 366 29.00 17.67 -6.85
C GLY A 366 29.77 18.66 -5.95
N PRO A 367 30.51 19.62 -6.50
CA PRO A 367 31.28 20.59 -5.70
C PRO A 367 30.39 21.49 -4.82
N ALA A 368 29.24 21.94 -5.35
CA ALA A 368 28.28 22.74 -4.60
C ALA A 368 27.69 21.94 -3.43
N PHE A 369 27.34 20.68 -3.67
CA PHE A 369 26.85 19.77 -2.65
C PHE A 369 27.87 19.57 -1.54
N MET A 370 29.15 19.39 -1.88
CA MET A 370 30.21 19.25 -0.88
C MET A 370 30.38 20.48 -0.01
N ASN A 371 30.35 21.67 -0.59
CA ASN A 371 30.43 22.92 0.19
C ASN A 371 29.26 23.03 1.17
N MET A 372 28.03 22.71 0.73
CA MET A 372 26.85 22.72 1.59
C MET A 372 26.91 21.63 2.67
N LEU A 373 27.44 20.46 2.34
CA LEU A 373 27.64 19.36 3.29
C LEU A 373 28.64 19.74 4.39
N VAL A 374 29.75 20.37 4.02
CA VAL A 374 30.76 20.85 4.97
C VAL A 374 30.19 21.96 5.86
N GLU A 375 29.44 22.90 5.29
CA GLU A 375 28.79 23.97 6.07
C GLU A 375 27.78 23.40 7.07
N TRP A 376 26.89 22.51 6.61
CA TRP A 376 25.93 21.82 7.46
C TRP A 376 26.62 21.00 8.57
N ARG A 377 27.69 20.27 8.24
CA ARG A 377 28.50 19.51 9.21
C ARG A 377 29.06 20.44 10.27
N THR A 378 29.69 21.52 9.86
CA THR A 378 30.35 22.47 10.78
C THR A 378 29.34 23.12 11.74
N GLN A 379 28.15 23.47 11.25
CA GLN A 379 27.07 23.96 12.11
C GLN A 379 26.57 22.89 13.09
N THR A 380 26.48 21.65 12.64
CA THR A 380 26.07 20.51 13.47
C THR A 380 27.10 20.21 14.56
N GLU A 381 28.39 20.19 14.22
CA GLU A 381 29.50 20.01 15.17
C GLU A 381 29.47 21.08 16.27
N ARG A 382 29.39 22.37 15.90
CA ARG A 382 29.29 23.47 16.89
C ARG A 382 28.08 23.30 17.80
N ALA A 383 26.93 22.93 17.24
CA ALA A 383 25.71 22.74 18.03
C ALA A 383 25.83 21.55 19.00
N LEU A 384 26.48 20.46 18.61
CA LEU A 384 26.69 19.32 19.49
C LEU A 384 27.72 19.63 20.58
N ALA A 385 28.84 20.26 20.22
CA ALA A 385 29.89 20.63 21.15
C ALA A 385 29.42 21.62 22.23
N SER A 386 28.46 22.50 21.91
CA SER A 386 27.86 23.40 22.90
C SER A 386 26.98 22.67 23.94
N ARG A 387 26.62 21.41 23.71
CA ARG A 387 25.90 20.56 24.68
C ARG A 387 26.82 19.77 25.59
N LEU A 388 28.12 19.68 25.26
CA LEU A 388 29.09 18.99 26.09
C LEU A 388 29.45 19.86 27.31
N PRO A 389 29.58 19.26 28.51
CA PRO A 389 30.05 19.96 29.69
C PRO A 389 31.40 20.68 29.48
N THR A 390 31.61 21.79 30.20
CA THR A 390 32.83 22.60 30.07
C THR A 390 34.11 21.87 30.51
N ASP A 391 33.97 20.82 31.33
CA ASP A 391 35.06 19.94 31.78
C ASP A 391 35.38 18.81 30.77
N THR A 392 34.64 18.68 29.66
CA THR A 392 35.04 17.79 28.56
C THR A 392 36.24 18.38 27.85
N LEU A 393 37.44 17.97 28.29
CA LEU A 393 38.72 18.42 27.74
C LEU A 393 38.86 18.06 26.27
N SER A 394 39.54 18.91 25.49
CA SER A 394 39.99 18.53 24.15
C SER A 394 41.17 17.55 24.21
N TYR A 395 41.44 16.86 23.10
CA TYR A 395 42.62 16.01 22.96
C TYR A 395 43.92 16.77 23.26
N ARG A 396 43.99 18.05 22.87
CA ARG A 396 45.17 18.90 23.13
C ARG A 396 45.33 19.27 24.62
N GLU A 397 44.25 19.61 25.30
CA GLU A 397 44.28 19.96 26.74
C GLU A 397 44.63 18.73 27.58
N SER A 398 44.10 17.58 27.19
CA SER A 398 44.40 16.28 27.78
C SER A 398 45.90 15.96 27.72
N HIS A 399 46.52 16.05 26.54
CA HIS A 399 47.97 15.81 26.40
C HIS A 399 48.85 16.88 27.03
N ALA A 400 48.38 18.12 27.13
CA ALA A 400 49.12 19.14 27.85
C ALA A 400 49.19 18.84 29.36
N ILE A 401 48.14 18.24 29.94
CA ILE A 401 48.13 17.83 31.35
C ILE A 401 49.02 16.61 31.58
N GLU A 402 48.96 15.59 30.72
CA GLU A 402 49.85 14.40 30.80
C GLU A 402 51.34 14.81 30.78
N ALA A 403 51.72 15.69 29.86
CA ALA A 403 53.10 16.19 29.73
C ALA A 403 53.59 17.01 30.94
N LEU A 404 52.67 17.54 31.76
CA LEU A 404 53.00 18.25 33.00
C LEU A 404 53.10 17.32 34.22
N THR A 405 52.55 16.11 34.13
CA THR A 405 52.52 15.11 35.21
C THR A 405 53.62 14.04 35.14
N GLU A 406 54.29 13.89 33.99
CA GLU A 406 55.44 12.98 33.83
C GLU A 406 56.71 13.54 34.49
N SER A 407 56.84 13.36 35.80
CA SER A 407 58.12 13.46 36.52
C SER A 407 58.46 12.19 37.32
N SER A 408 57.90 11.03 36.95
CA SER A 408 58.23 9.72 37.54
C SER A 408 58.00 8.63 36.50
N ASP A 409 58.88 7.63 36.48
CA ASP A 409 59.11 6.61 35.43
C ASP A 409 57.87 6.08 34.68
N PRO A 410 57.98 5.80 33.35
CA PRO A 410 56.88 5.30 32.55
C PRO A 410 56.52 3.86 32.95
N PRO A 411 55.22 3.53 33.17
CA PRO A 411 54.82 2.15 33.31
C PRO A 411 55.05 1.42 31.97
N SER A 412 55.78 0.31 32.06
CA SER A 412 56.05 -0.62 30.98
C SER A 412 54.75 -1.24 30.46
N ASP A 413 54.09 -0.56 29.52
CA ASP A 413 53.24 -1.10 28.45
C ASP A 413 52.76 0.07 27.59
N THR A 414 53.69 0.65 26.82
CA THR A 414 53.41 1.72 25.85
C THR A 414 52.62 1.13 24.67
N ILE A 415 51.32 0.90 24.88
CA ILE A 415 50.40 0.42 23.84
C ILE A 415 50.11 1.60 22.89
N THR A 416 50.53 1.43 21.65
CA THR A 416 50.41 2.29 20.47
C THR A 416 49.20 3.24 20.49
N LYS A 417 49.49 4.50 20.80
CA LYS A 417 48.59 5.63 20.53
C LYS A 417 48.41 5.73 19.03
N LEU A 418 47.16 5.63 18.55
CA LEU A 418 46.86 5.67 17.12
C LEU A 418 46.96 7.13 16.65
N ASP A 419 47.66 7.37 15.54
CA ASP A 419 47.63 8.67 14.88
C ASP A 419 46.27 8.81 14.17
N ILE A 420 45.39 9.65 14.70
CA ILE A 420 44.03 9.85 14.17
C ILE A 420 44.02 11.01 13.19
N LEU A 421 43.52 10.74 11.98
CA LEU A 421 43.19 11.75 10.99
C LEU A 421 41.68 12.01 10.98
N VAL A 422 41.31 13.27 10.94
CA VAL A 422 39.95 13.79 10.79
C VAL A 422 39.95 14.69 9.56
N ASP A 423 39.19 14.33 8.52
CA ASP A 423 39.12 15.09 7.27
C ASP A 423 40.53 15.38 6.69
N SER A 424 41.37 14.33 6.64
CA SER A 424 42.77 14.38 6.19
C SER A 424 43.72 15.25 7.00
N ARG A 425 43.33 15.65 8.21
CA ARG A 425 44.17 16.43 9.14
C ARG A 425 44.38 15.68 10.45
N PRO A 426 45.56 15.78 11.09
CA PRO A 426 45.76 15.25 12.43
C PRO A 426 44.71 15.78 13.41
N ILE A 427 44.22 14.93 14.32
CA ILE A 427 43.20 15.31 15.31
C ILE A 427 43.58 16.55 16.15
N ARG A 428 44.88 16.79 16.37
CA ARG A 428 45.41 17.98 17.04
C ARG A 428 45.18 19.29 16.27
N ASP A 429 45.00 19.20 14.95
CA ASP A 429 44.92 20.33 14.02
C ASP A 429 43.46 20.64 13.60
N VAL A 430 42.48 19.86 14.06
CA VAL A 430 41.05 20.16 13.87
C VAL A 430 40.49 21.01 15.02
N SER A 431 39.27 21.52 14.87
CA SER A 431 38.65 22.41 15.86
C SER A 431 38.51 21.73 17.23
N VAL A 432 38.59 22.53 18.29
CA VAL A 432 38.40 22.08 19.68
C VAL A 432 37.05 21.37 19.85
N ASP A 433 36.00 21.88 19.21
CA ASP A 433 34.67 21.26 19.19
C ASP A 433 34.72 19.82 18.67
N VAL A 434 35.40 19.57 17.54
CA VAL A 434 35.53 18.23 16.96
C VAL A 434 36.39 17.34 17.86
N GLN A 435 37.48 17.86 18.43
CA GLN A 435 38.30 17.10 19.38
C GLN A 435 37.49 16.62 20.59
N ARG A 436 36.65 17.50 21.16
CA ARG A 436 35.76 17.17 22.29
C ARG A 436 34.71 16.14 21.89
N LEU A 437 34.10 16.28 20.71
CA LEU A 437 33.08 15.35 20.21
C LEU A 437 33.61 13.94 19.94
N LEU A 438 34.90 13.80 19.63
CA LEU A 438 35.52 12.50 19.34
C LEU A 438 35.95 11.73 20.59
N ARG A 439 35.85 12.31 21.80
CA ARG A 439 36.21 11.58 23.03
C ARG A 439 35.29 10.40 23.30
N ALA A 440 35.86 9.33 23.86
CA ALA A 440 35.10 8.12 24.20
C ALA A 440 34.12 8.32 25.37
N ASP A 441 34.23 9.43 26.11
CA ASP A 441 33.30 9.86 27.14
C ASP A 441 32.31 10.95 26.68
N ALA A 442 32.41 11.45 25.45
CA ALA A 442 31.43 12.37 24.86
C ALA A 442 30.20 11.59 24.34
N VAL A 443 29.40 11.06 25.27
CA VAL A 443 28.26 10.19 24.97
C VAL A 443 26.97 10.97 24.75
N PHE A 444 26.26 10.62 23.69
CA PHE A 444 24.93 11.14 23.38
C PHE A 444 23.86 10.04 23.48
N SER A 445 22.61 10.47 23.60
CA SER A 445 21.44 9.58 23.64
C SER A 445 20.28 10.09 22.79
N ARG A 446 19.92 9.30 21.77
CA ARG A 446 18.66 9.29 21.02
C ARG A 446 17.88 7.98 21.24
N SER A 447 18.54 6.96 21.79
CA SER A 447 17.99 5.63 22.08
C SER A 447 18.52 5.09 23.43
N ILE A 448 18.24 3.81 23.73
CA ILE A 448 18.74 3.14 24.94
C ILE A 448 20.27 2.91 24.93
N TYR A 449 20.93 3.02 23.77
CA TYR A 449 22.35 2.71 23.63
C TYR A 449 23.24 3.96 23.80
N ALA A 450 24.53 3.76 24.09
CA ALA A 450 25.53 4.82 23.98
C ALA A 450 25.81 5.15 22.50
N GLU A 451 25.63 6.42 22.14
CA GLU A 451 25.79 6.93 20.77
C GLU A 451 26.91 7.98 20.71
N TYR A 452 27.63 7.98 19.58
CA TYR A 452 28.88 8.69 19.37
C TYR A 452 28.91 9.45 18.05
N TYR A 453 29.49 10.64 18.10
CA TYR A 453 29.83 11.40 16.91
C TYR A 453 31.04 10.77 16.18
N PRO A 454 31.07 10.73 14.84
CA PRO A 454 29.99 11.02 13.88
C PRO A 454 29.15 9.78 13.52
N GLU A 455 29.50 8.60 14.05
CA GLU A 455 29.02 7.31 13.55
C GLU A 455 27.49 7.15 13.60
N ASP A 456 26.86 7.54 14.71
CA ASP A 456 25.42 7.36 14.90
C ASP A 456 24.60 8.51 14.31
N MET A 457 25.25 9.58 13.87
CA MET A 457 24.59 10.79 13.38
C MET A 457 24.30 10.74 11.88
N ARG A 458 24.12 9.53 11.34
CA ARG A 458 23.63 9.31 9.98
C ARG A 458 22.11 9.43 9.93
N ASP A 459 21.61 9.99 8.84
CA ASP A 459 20.17 10.10 8.56
C ASP A 459 19.37 10.76 9.69
N SER A 460 19.95 11.76 10.36
CA SER A 460 19.24 12.53 11.38
C SER A 460 18.12 13.35 10.72
N TYR A 461 16.86 12.98 10.99
CA TYR A 461 15.63 13.43 10.32
C TYR A 461 15.38 14.95 10.24
N SER A 462 16.17 15.80 10.91
CA SER A 462 15.90 17.24 10.96
C SER A 462 17.16 18.10 10.94
N SER A 463 16.99 19.33 10.43
CA SER A 463 17.95 20.44 10.31
C SER A 463 18.60 20.94 11.60
N ALA A 464 18.58 20.19 12.70
CA ALA A 464 19.20 20.61 13.93
C ALA A 464 19.66 19.40 14.73
N ALA A 465 20.83 19.55 15.34
CA ALA A 465 21.30 18.78 16.48
C ALA A 465 20.31 18.73 17.69
N ASN A 466 19.07 19.23 17.56
CA ASN A 466 18.07 19.34 18.62
C ASN A 466 17.55 18.00 19.16
N ASN A 467 17.65 16.92 18.39
CA ASN A 467 17.25 15.59 18.84
C ASN A 467 18.37 14.84 19.57
N TRP A 468 19.61 15.33 19.49
CA TRP A 468 20.76 14.72 20.14
C TRP A 468 20.99 15.40 21.49
N ARG A 469 20.88 14.61 22.57
CA ARG A 469 21.10 15.08 23.94
C ARG A 469 22.38 14.46 24.48
N TYR A 470 23.19 15.27 25.14
CA TYR A 470 24.30 14.76 25.93
C TYR A 470 23.75 13.87 27.05
N ASP A 471 24.34 12.69 27.23
CA ASP A 471 23.94 11.75 28.28
C ASP A 471 24.97 11.78 29.40
N GLU A 472 24.66 12.58 30.43
CA GLU A 472 25.53 12.79 31.59
C GLU A 472 25.83 11.48 32.32
N GLU A 473 24.84 10.59 32.45
CA GLU A 473 25.02 9.33 33.15
C GLU A 473 25.95 8.38 32.40
N LYS A 474 25.69 8.14 31.11
CA LYS A 474 26.54 7.28 30.28
C LYS A 474 27.92 7.88 30.10
N SER A 475 28.03 9.21 30.01
CA SER A 475 29.30 9.91 29.94
C SER A 475 30.13 9.73 31.23
N ASN A 476 29.51 9.86 32.41
CA ASN A 476 30.19 9.62 33.68
C ASN A 476 30.64 8.16 33.85
N ILE A 477 29.82 7.21 33.39
CA ILE A 477 30.23 5.79 33.32
C ILE A 477 31.42 5.60 32.38
N ALA A 478 31.38 6.22 31.19
CA ALA A 478 32.48 6.17 30.24
C ALA A 478 33.77 6.76 30.84
N LYS A 479 33.70 7.93 31.50
CA LYS A 479 34.84 8.54 32.23
C LYS A 479 35.46 7.56 33.23
N ALA A 480 34.64 6.96 34.10
CA ALA A 480 35.11 6.00 35.10
C ALA A 480 35.76 4.75 34.49
N LEU A 481 35.20 4.25 33.39
CA LEU A 481 35.75 3.11 32.64
C LEU A 481 37.09 3.48 32.00
N LEU A 482 37.20 4.64 31.36
CA LEU A 482 38.45 5.13 30.76
C LEU A 482 39.56 5.30 31.80
N THR A 483 39.25 5.91 32.95
CA THR A 483 40.20 6.02 34.08
C THR A 483 40.63 4.64 34.58
N SER A 484 39.69 3.70 34.76
CA SER A 484 40.01 2.33 35.18
C SER A 484 40.89 1.57 34.17
N LEU A 485 40.85 1.94 32.89
CA LEU A 485 41.66 1.35 31.83
C LEU A 485 43.00 2.07 31.62
N GLY A 486 43.29 3.12 32.41
CA GLY A 486 44.49 3.95 32.23
C GLY A 486 44.49 4.76 30.93
N ARG A 487 43.30 5.08 30.39
CA ARG A 487 43.13 5.78 29.11
C ARG A 487 42.12 6.93 29.22
N PRO A 488 42.32 7.90 30.14
CA PRO A 488 41.34 8.95 30.42
C PRO A 488 40.97 9.80 29.19
N ASP A 489 41.85 9.85 28.19
CA ASP A 489 41.73 10.76 27.04
C ASP A 489 41.53 10.04 25.70
N ALA A 490 41.22 8.74 25.74
CA ALA A 490 40.96 7.99 24.53
C ALA A 490 39.76 8.54 23.75
N THR A 491 39.90 8.52 22.44
CA THR A 491 38.83 8.80 21.49
C THR A 491 37.90 7.59 21.34
N TYR A 492 36.66 7.84 20.93
CA TYR A 492 35.74 6.77 20.59
C TYR A 492 36.29 5.86 19.49
N LEU A 493 37.05 6.41 18.52
CA LEU A 493 37.66 5.61 17.46
C LEU A 493 38.67 4.60 18.02
N GLU A 494 39.53 5.00 18.96
CA GLU A 494 40.48 4.08 19.60
C GLU A 494 39.75 2.96 20.34
N MET A 495 38.71 3.31 21.09
CA MET A 495 37.91 2.32 21.83
C MET A 495 37.12 1.40 20.89
N LYS A 496 36.68 1.91 19.74
CA LYS A 496 36.02 1.13 18.68
C LYS A 496 37.01 0.20 17.96
N ALA A 497 38.22 0.68 17.68
CA ALA A 497 39.27 -0.07 17.00
C ALA A 497 39.66 -1.33 17.77
N MET A 498 39.59 -1.28 19.11
CA MET A 498 39.83 -2.43 19.98
C MET A 498 38.76 -3.53 19.89
N GLY A 499 37.60 -3.29 19.28
CA GLY A 499 36.56 -4.31 19.06
C GLY A 499 36.07 -4.97 20.35
N HIS A 500 35.95 -6.31 20.35
CA HIS A 500 35.52 -7.11 21.51
C HIS A 500 36.68 -7.41 22.46
N SER A 501 37.36 -6.38 22.95
CA SER A 501 38.52 -6.54 23.84
C SER A 501 38.25 -6.08 25.27
N PHE A 502 37.02 -5.69 25.61
CA PHE A 502 36.71 -5.17 26.94
C PHE A 502 35.98 -6.20 27.78
N THR A 503 36.32 -6.29 29.07
CA THR A 503 35.57 -7.09 30.04
C THR A 503 35.23 -6.24 31.26
N CYS A 504 34.05 -6.48 31.84
CA CYS A 504 33.72 -5.91 33.14
C CYS A 504 34.55 -6.61 34.22
N GLY A 505 35.40 -5.83 34.90
CA GLY A 505 36.38 -6.36 35.85
C GLY A 505 35.78 -6.85 37.17
N ARG A 506 34.48 -6.56 37.39
CA ARG A 506 33.70 -6.90 38.59
C ARG A 506 32.62 -7.95 38.35
N CYS A 507 32.45 -8.39 37.10
CA CYS A 507 31.48 -9.40 36.72
C CYS A 507 32.07 -10.82 36.77
N CYS A 508 31.27 -11.79 37.19
CA CYS A 508 31.64 -13.21 37.23
C CYS A 508 31.69 -13.88 35.84
N ALA A 509 30.97 -13.34 34.85
CA ALA A 509 30.88 -13.92 33.51
C ALA A 509 32.09 -13.61 32.62
N ARG A 510 32.78 -12.47 32.85
CA ARG A 510 33.96 -11.98 32.10
C ARG A 510 33.86 -12.09 30.57
N ASN A 511 32.68 -11.79 30.01
CA ASN A 511 32.49 -11.81 28.55
C ASN A 511 33.24 -10.66 27.89
N CYS A 512 33.93 -10.95 26.79
CA CYS A 512 34.52 -9.95 25.90
C CYS A 512 33.41 -9.21 25.15
N VAL A 513 33.35 -7.90 25.34
CA VAL A 513 32.33 -7.01 24.79
C VAL A 513 32.99 -5.81 24.10
N THR A 514 32.23 -5.12 23.24
CA THR A 514 32.66 -3.84 22.68
C THR A 514 32.55 -2.71 23.70
N TRP A 515 33.22 -1.59 23.43
CA TRP A 515 33.14 -0.38 24.27
C TRP A 515 31.69 0.03 24.59
N ARG A 516 30.82 0.08 23.57
CA ARG A 516 29.40 0.40 23.74
C ARG A 516 28.67 -0.60 24.62
N GLN A 517 28.92 -1.90 24.39
CA GLN A 517 28.30 -2.96 25.17
C GLN A 517 28.74 -2.91 26.63
N LEU A 518 29.99 -2.54 26.91
CA LEU A 518 30.48 -2.36 28.27
C LEU A 518 29.78 -1.21 28.99
N ILE A 519 29.65 -0.04 28.35
CA ILE A 519 28.91 1.09 28.93
C ILE A 519 27.46 0.68 29.23
N ASN A 520 26.77 0.12 28.24
CA ASN A 520 25.37 -0.30 28.41
C ASN A 520 25.22 -1.38 29.49
N HIS A 521 26.20 -2.27 29.66
CA HIS A 521 26.22 -3.25 30.73
C HIS A 521 26.26 -2.59 32.12
N ILE A 522 27.14 -1.59 32.32
CA ILE A 522 27.22 -0.87 33.60
C ILE A 522 25.95 -0.08 33.87
N VAL A 523 25.39 0.60 32.86
CA VAL A 523 24.08 1.27 32.95
C VAL A 523 23.00 0.30 33.43
N HIS A 524 22.92 -0.89 32.80
CA HIS A 524 21.93 -1.90 33.15
C HIS A 524 22.07 -2.41 34.59
N GLU A 525 23.31 -2.62 35.06
CA GLU A 525 23.56 -3.05 36.44
C GLU A 525 23.23 -1.95 37.47
N LYS A 526 23.43 -0.68 37.12
CA LYS A 526 23.02 0.45 37.95
C LYS A 526 21.49 0.54 38.05
N GLU A 527 20.77 0.50 36.93
CA GLU A 527 19.30 0.46 36.93
C GLU A 527 18.73 -0.73 37.72
N LYS A 528 19.39 -1.89 37.64
CA LYS A 528 19.01 -3.08 38.41
C LYS A 528 19.20 -2.87 39.91
N THR A 529 20.28 -2.21 40.31
CA THR A 529 20.53 -1.81 41.70
C THR A 529 19.44 -0.85 42.20
N GLU A 530 19.12 0.20 41.44
CA GLU A 530 18.08 1.16 41.82
C GLU A 530 16.70 0.52 41.94
N ARG A 531 16.36 -0.40 41.01
CA ARG A 531 15.14 -1.20 41.09
C ARG A 531 15.10 -2.06 42.35
N ALA A 532 16.21 -2.73 42.69
CA ALA A 532 16.30 -3.54 43.88
C ALA A 532 16.18 -2.72 45.17
N GLN A 533 16.78 -1.54 45.23
CA GLN A 533 16.65 -0.61 46.36
C GLN A 533 15.20 -0.14 46.55
N LYS A 534 14.53 0.27 45.46
CA LYS A 534 13.10 0.63 45.50
C LYS A 534 12.23 -0.52 45.99
N HIS A 535 12.51 -1.75 45.56
CA HIS A 535 11.76 -2.93 45.99
C HIS A 535 12.05 -3.33 47.44
N SER A 536 13.29 -3.14 47.93
CA SER A 536 13.66 -3.36 49.32
C SER A 536 12.95 -2.38 50.27
N LEU A 537 12.78 -1.11 49.87
CA LEU A 537 12.01 -0.13 50.61
C LEU A 537 10.53 -0.53 50.77
N VAL A 538 9.92 -1.12 49.74
CA VAL A 538 8.54 -1.65 49.78
C VAL A 538 8.41 -2.82 50.76
N LEU A 539 9.49 -3.58 50.96
CA LEU A 539 9.54 -4.75 51.84
C LEU A 539 10.15 -4.45 53.22
N ASN A 540 10.17 -3.18 53.68
CA ASN A 540 10.74 -2.77 54.97
C ASN A 540 12.22 -3.23 55.18
N GLY A 541 13.03 -3.28 54.12
CA GLY A 541 14.46 -3.56 54.23
C GLY A 541 14.84 -5.04 54.39
N THR A 542 13.90 -5.98 54.22
CA THR A 542 14.20 -7.42 54.34
C THR A 542 15.05 -7.98 53.20
N LEU A 543 15.31 -7.20 52.14
CA LEU A 543 16.07 -7.64 50.96
C LEU A 543 17.40 -6.88 50.86
N THR A 544 18.51 -7.62 50.93
CA THR A 544 19.87 -7.08 50.73
C THR A 544 20.24 -7.16 49.25
N TYR A 545 20.66 -6.05 48.64
CA TYR A 545 21.20 -6.00 47.29
C TYR A 545 22.33 -4.96 47.23
N ILE A 546 23.58 -5.42 47.08
CA ILE A 546 24.77 -4.57 47.02
C ILE A 546 25.11 -4.22 45.57
N SER A 547 25.40 -2.94 45.32
CA SER A 547 25.90 -2.50 44.02
C SER A 547 27.37 -2.87 43.87
N THR A 548 27.65 -3.88 43.06
CA THR A 548 29.04 -4.28 42.74
C THR A 548 29.61 -3.47 41.59
N HIS A 549 28.80 -2.68 40.88
CA HIS A 549 29.16 -1.94 39.67
C HIS A 549 29.18 -0.42 39.87
N ASP A 550 29.17 0.05 41.12
CA ASP A 550 29.27 1.48 41.43
C ASP A 550 30.58 2.07 40.91
N THR A 551 30.48 3.16 40.17
CA THR A 551 31.61 3.81 39.48
C THR A 551 32.49 4.62 40.43
N GLN A 552 32.02 4.93 41.64
CA GLN A 552 32.72 5.80 42.60
C GLN A 552 33.46 5.04 43.72
N SER A 553 33.20 3.75 43.90
CA SER A 553 33.80 2.93 44.96
C SER A 553 34.81 1.91 44.43
N THR A 554 35.86 1.64 45.20
CA THR A 554 36.74 0.48 45.01
C THR A 554 36.02 -0.76 45.54
N TRP A 555 35.81 -1.77 44.68
CA TRP A 555 35.16 -3.02 45.05
C TRP A 555 36.17 -4.16 45.05
N ASN A 556 36.53 -4.68 46.23
CA ASN A 556 37.43 -5.82 46.42
C ASN A 556 38.73 -5.75 45.59
N ASP A 557 39.35 -4.57 45.50
CA ASP A 557 40.56 -4.31 44.70
C ASP A 557 40.44 -4.66 43.21
N GLN A 558 39.22 -4.86 42.69
CA GLN A 558 38.98 -5.17 41.29
C GLN A 558 38.71 -3.89 40.47
N PRO A 559 39.43 -3.68 39.36
CA PRO A 559 39.15 -2.56 38.46
C PRO A 559 37.75 -2.70 37.85
N LEU A 560 37.14 -1.56 37.49
CA LEU A 560 35.79 -1.52 36.91
C LEU A 560 35.76 -2.20 35.53
N ALA A 561 36.82 -2.01 34.75
CA ALA A 561 37.01 -2.63 33.44
C ALA A 561 38.44 -3.13 33.26
N ARG A 562 38.61 -4.11 32.37
CA ARG A 562 39.91 -4.65 31.96
C ARG A 562 39.94 -4.85 30.45
N ILE A 563 41.12 -4.71 29.87
CA ILE A 563 41.40 -5.19 28.51
C ILE A 563 41.62 -6.70 28.60
N ALA A 564 40.91 -7.47 27.79
CA ALA A 564 41.01 -8.92 27.72
C ALA A 564 42.38 -9.35 27.20
N ASN A 565 43.06 -10.21 27.95
CA ASN A 565 44.29 -10.85 27.50
C ASN A 565 43.97 -11.99 26.50
N ASP A 566 44.99 -12.53 25.84
CA ASP A 566 44.78 -13.60 24.84
C ASP A 566 44.11 -14.86 25.41
N GLU A 567 44.27 -15.12 26.71
CA GLU A 567 43.55 -16.19 27.42
C GLU A 567 42.06 -15.86 27.63
N ASP A 568 41.72 -14.61 27.93
CA ASP A 568 40.32 -14.17 28.06
C ASP A 568 39.58 -14.23 26.73
N LYS A 569 40.28 -13.94 25.61
CA LYS A 569 39.74 -14.04 24.25
C LYS A 569 39.49 -15.48 23.79
N LYS A 570 40.16 -16.47 24.40
CA LYS A 570 39.97 -17.92 24.12
C LYS A 570 38.79 -18.52 24.88
N LEU A 571 38.29 -17.86 25.92
CA LEU A 571 37.16 -18.35 26.70
C LEU A 571 35.87 -18.28 25.85
N PRO A 572 35.12 -19.39 25.71
CA PRO A 572 33.88 -19.38 24.94
C PRO A 572 32.90 -18.39 25.56
N TYR A 573 32.21 -17.60 24.71
CA TYR A 573 31.12 -16.74 25.13
C TYR A 573 30.15 -17.58 25.95
N LYS A 574 29.96 -17.26 27.24
CA LYS A 574 29.07 -18.02 28.13
C LYS A 574 27.61 -17.70 27.80
N VAL A 575 27.15 -18.05 26.59
CA VAL A 575 25.72 -18.15 26.31
C VAL A 575 25.26 -19.41 27.04
N GLY A 576 24.35 -19.25 27.99
CA GLY A 576 23.73 -20.40 28.64
C GLY A 576 23.08 -21.31 27.60
N TYR A 577 23.57 -22.55 27.48
CA TYR A 577 22.81 -23.58 26.79
C TYR A 577 21.47 -23.79 27.53
N PRO A 578 20.34 -23.99 26.82
CA PRO A 578 19.07 -24.26 27.46
C PRO A 578 19.19 -25.54 28.30
N GLY A 579 19.14 -25.41 29.65
CA GLY A 579 19.20 -26.52 30.58
C GLY A 579 20.37 -26.52 31.59
N THR A 580 21.34 -25.60 31.49
CA THR A 580 22.49 -25.52 32.44
C THR A 580 22.66 -24.17 33.13
N THR A 581 21.69 -23.26 32.97
CA THR A 581 21.70 -21.96 33.64
C THR A 581 20.82 -21.94 34.87
N PHE A 582 21.30 -21.25 35.90
CA PHE A 582 20.64 -21.06 37.17
C PHE A 582 20.23 -19.60 37.32
N ARG A 583 19.11 -19.37 38.00
CA ARG A 583 18.59 -18.03 38.32
C ARG A 583 18.59 -17.83 39.81
N CYS A 584 19.05 -16.66 40.25
CA CYS A 584 18.91 -16.23 41.63
C CYS A 584 17.42 -16.05 41.95
N SER A 585 16.92 -16.77 42.96
CA SER A 585 15.51 -16.74 43.37
C SER A 585 15.11 -15.37 43.93
N ILE A 586 16.06 -14.66 44.57
CA ILE A 586 15.86 -13.30 45.10
C ILE A 586 15.72 -12.29 43.95
N CYS A 587 16.65 -12.31 42.98
CA CYS A 587 16.55 -11.49 41.77
C CYS A 587 15.26 -11.79 40.97
N SER A 588 14.85 -13.06 40.88
CA SER A 588 13.63 -13.45 40.17
C SER A 588 12.37 -12.88 40.82
N SER A 589 12.33 -12.78 42.16
CA SER A 589 11.21 -12.15 42.88
C SER A 589 11.08 -10.64 42.58
N MET A 590 12.18 -10.01 42.15
CA MET A 590 12.22 -8.60 41.72
C MET A 590 12.06 -8.43 40.21
N HIS A 591 11.57 -9.46 39.50
CA HIS A 591 11.45 -9.48 38.03
C HIS A 591 12.80 -9.24 37.31
N SER A 592 13.93 -9.57 37.95
CA SER A 592 15.25 -9.54 37.34
C SER A 592 15.70 -10.96 36.97
N TYR A 593 15.61 -11.26 35.68
CA TYR A 593 15.77 -12.63 35.15
C TYR A 593 17.15 -12.90 34.56
N ALA A 594 18.22 -12.52 35.28
CA ALA A 594 19.57 -12.84 34.87
C ALA A 594 19.84 -14.35 35.04
N SER A 595 20.50 -14.94 34.04
CA SER A 595 20.85 -16.35 33.99
C SER A 595 22.35 -16.52 34.17
N TYR A 596 22.75 -17.43 35.06
CA TYR A 596 24.14 -17.59 35.51
C TYR A 596 24.58 -19.06 35.34
N SER A 597 25.89 -19.33 35.27
CA SER A 597 26.39 -20.68 35.55
C SER A 597 26.25 -20.99 37.05
N ARG A 598 26.36 -22.26 37.44
CA ARG A 598 26.28 -22.65 38.86
C ARG A 598 27.26 -21.89 39.76
N THR A 599 28.52 -21.83 39.34
CA THR A 599 29.57 -21.09 40.06
C THR A 599 29.31 -19.59 40.08
N ALA A 600 28.78 -19.02 39.00
CA ALA A 600 28.48 -17.61 38.90
C ALA A 600 27.27 -17.19 39.75
N VAL A 601 26.23 -18.04 39.88
CA VAL A 601 25.06 -17.71 40.73
C VAL A 601 25.41 -17.77 42.21
N GLU A 602 26.25 -18.74 42.60
CA GLU A 602 26.74 -18.85 43.98
C GLU A 602 27.59 -17.64 44.36
N GLU A 603 28.47 -17.21 43.47
CA GLU A 603 29.28 -16.02 43.69
C GLU A 603 28.43 -14.74 43.70
N HIS A 604 27.46 -14.62 42.79
CA HIS A 604 26.50 -13.52 42.79
C HIS A 604 25.73 -13.44 44.11
N LEU A 605 25.27 -14.57 44.66
CA LEU A 605 24.54 -14.62 45.93
C LEU A 605 25.42 -14.21 47.12
N ARG A 606 26.71 -14.56 47.10
CA ARG A 606 27.67 -14.11 48.12
C ARG A 606 27.95 -12.61 48.03
N GLN A 607 28.20 -12.10 46.82
CA GLN A 607 28.67 -10.73 46.62
C GLN A 607 27.53 -9.70 46.63
N VAL A 608 26.38 -10.03 46.03
CA VAL A 608 25.26 -9.09 45.88
C VAL A 608 24.26 -9.21 47.02
N HIS A 609 24.02 -10.43 47.53
CA HIS A 609 23.02 -10.69 48.56
C HIS A 609 23.61 -11.05 49.94
N LEU A 610 24.94 -11.08 50.09
CA LEU A 610 25.66 -11.44 51.33
C LEU A 610 25.34 -12.86 51.86
N ILE A 611 24.91 -13.78 51.00
CA ILE A 611 24.57 -15.14 51.39
C ILE A 611 25.83 -16.02 51.35
N GLN A 612 26.46 -16.22 52.50
CA GLN A 612 27.68 -17.05 52.61
C GLN A 612 27.40 -18.54 52.34
N ASN A 613 26.31 -19.07 52.88
CA ASN A 613 25.90 -20.46 52.74
C ASN A 613 24.81 -20.63 51.68
N VAL A 614 25.21 -20.75 50.42
CA VAL A 614 24.29 -20.85 49.28
C VAL A 614 23.68 -22.25 49.16
N LYS A 615 22.36 -22.36 49.07
CA LYS A 615 21.61 -23.63 48.96
C LYS A 615 20.81 -23.69 47.64
N PRO A 616 21.01 -24.72 46.80
CA PRO A 616 20.19 -24.96 45.61
C PRO A 616 18.71 -25.19 45.97
N GLY A 617 17.78 -24.69 45.16
CA GLY A 617 16.32 -24.82 45.37
C GLY A 617 15.70 -23.75 46.27
N GLU A 618 16.48 -23.23 47.21
CA GLU A 618 16.14 -22.13 48.14
C GLU A 618 16.62 -20.77 47.61
N HIS A 619 17.90 -20.64 47.28
CA HIS A 619 18.50 -19.37 46.85
C HIS A 619 18.65 -19.22 45.33
N TYR A 620 18.72 -20.34 44.60
CA TYR A 620 18.74 -20.35 43.13
C TYR A 620 18.09 -21.60 42.56
N ARG A 621 17.57 -21.52 41.33
CA ARG A 621 16.95 -22.63 40.60
C ARG A 621 17.40 -22.69 39.16
#